data_AF-A0A7R9SWX2-F1
#
_entry.id   AF-A0A7R9SWX2-F1
#
_cell.length_a   1.000
_cell.length_b   1.000
_cell.length_c   1.000
_cell.angle_alpha   90.00
_cell.angle_beta   90.00
_cell.angle_gamma   90.00
#
_symmetry.space_group_name_H-M   'P 1'
#
loop_
_entity.id
_entity.type
_entity.pdbx_description
1 polymer ?
#
loop_
_entity_poly.entity_id
_entity_poly.type
_entity_poly.pdbx_seq_one_letter_code
_entity_poly.pdbx_strand_id
1 'polypeptide(L)'
;GAPSTVQELCFWPADKEWPSWCQQVYPQGKATSVVHTKQVQSWITLNTECVTPLRESHDPFKAVYDAKFQKNAVKYCRKFHYLPDANTGLPRVMTRQEALTLMGFPLDHFGGVQLSDRQALEHIGESFLVPQVTHICKGIRNMQDANEFAKKNVVVVSLFGGIAADALALKRAGVLGITRVVYCEKDRLKRQVAKLVWKKHFPEASFEPFEGNNTLKPDEAGSILNMPNEIFEDLVNETHGNGGDIVVIGGSPCTEVSSFNRTASASSHSFERGESALFYRMASIIKTMSSHKKDMIINDFKKNTH
;
A
#
# COMPACT_ATOMS: atom_id res chain seq x y z
N GLY A 1 18.73 5.65 -0.54
CA GLY A 1 18.12 4.73 0.45
C GLY A 1 16.84 5.33 0.97
N ALA A 2 15.99 4.55 1.63
CA ALA A 2 14.85 5.13 2.35
C ALA A 2 15.38 6.02 3.49
N PRO A 3 14.78 7.20 3.74
CA PRO A 3 15.22 8.09 4.81
C PRO A 3 15.06 7.40 6.16
N SER A 4 16.11 7.45 6.97
CA SER A 4 16.16 6.90 8.32
C SER A 4 15.62 7.89 9.37
N THR A 5 15.58 9.18 9.01
CA THR A 5 15.08 10.26 9.86
C THR A 5 14.06 11.15 9.14
N VAL A 6 13.22 11.83 9.92
CA VAL A 6 12.29 12.86 9.45
C VAL A 6 13.05 14.06 8.86
N GLN A 7 14.25 14.34 9.36
CA GLN A 7 15.14 15.37 8.82
C GLN A 7 15.58 15.03 7.40
N GLU A 8 16.02 13.80 7.16
CA GLU A 8 16.37 13.31 5.82
C GLU A 8 15.17 13.34 4.87
N LEU A 9 13.98 12.95 5.36
CA LEU A 9 12.74 12.96 4.59
C LEU A 9 12.33 14.39 4.16
N CYS A 10 12.45 15.37 5.07
CA CYS A 10 12.07 16.75 4.81
C CYS A 10 13.15 17.55 4.08
N PHE A 11 14.29 16.93 3.73
CA PHE A 11 15.50 17.61 3.28
C PHE A 11 15.87 18.79 4.19
N TRP A 12 15.80 18.56 5.51
CA TRP A 12 16.00 19.62 6.49
C TRP A 12 17.43 20.18 6.41
N PRO A 13 17.61 21.51 6.28
CA PRO A 13 18.93 22.10 6.19
C PRO A 13 19.76 21.86 7.45
N ALA A 14 21.02 21.44 7.28
CA ALA A 14 21.93 21.12 8.39
C ALA A 14 22.27 22.34 9.28
N ASP A 15 22.12 23.55 8.74
CA ASP A 15 22.34 24.83 9.38
C ASP A 15 21.13 25.38 10.15
N LYS A 16 19.97 24.70 10.07
CA LYS A 16 18.74 25.13 10.76
C LYS A 16 18.44 24.27 11.98
N GLU A 17 18.17 24.93 13.10
CA GLU A 17 17.71 24.26 14.32
C GLU A 17 16.36 23.56 14.12
N TRP A 18 16.24 22.34 14.65
CA TRP A 18 15.00 21.58 14.61
C TRP A 18 13.97 22.16 15.59
N PRO A 19 12.71 22.42 15.19
CA PRO A 19 11.74 23.03 16.09
C PRO A 19 11.53 22.18 17.35
N SER A 20 11.43 22.83 18.51
CA SER A 20 11.31 22.15 19.81
C SER A 20 10.08 21.23 19.90
N TRP A 21 8.96 21.61 19.27
CA TRP A 21 7.78 20.76 19.16
C TRP A 21 8.06 19.49 18.36
N CYS A 22 8.92 19.53 17.35
CA CYS A 22 9.26 18.37 16.54
C CYS A 22 10.06 17.33 17.33
N GLN A 23 10.89 17.74 18.30
CA GLN A 23 11.59 16.80 19.20
C GLN A 23 10.60 16.00 20.06
N GLN A 24 9.46 16.61 20.42
CA GLN A 24 8.39 15.95 21.18
C GLN A 24 7.56 15.00 20.30
N VAL A 25 7.43 15.27 19.00
CA VAL A 25 6.65 14.44 18.06
C VAL A 25 7.49 13.30 17.51
N TYR A 26 8.76 13.56 17.18
CA TYR A 26 9.71 12.64 16.56
C TYR A 26 10.94 12.50 17.45
N PRO A 27 10.84 11.81 18.60
CA PRO A 27 11.98 11.62 19.49
C PRO A 27 13.10 10.88 18.75
N GLN A 28 14.32 11.42 18.83
CA GLN A 28 15.51 10.98 18.07
C GLN A 28 15.42 11.14 16.54
N GLY A 29 14.47 11.93 16.03
CA GLY A 29 14.33 12.19 14.59
C GLY A 29 13.87 10.98 13.77
N LYS A 30 13.55 9.83 14.38
CA LYS A 30 13.17 8.61 13.67
C LYS A 30 11.79 8.75 13.03
N ALA A 31 11.71 8.52 11.72
CA ALA A 31 10.45 8.28 11.04
C ALA A 31 9.96 6.88 11.43
N THR A 32 9.04 6.76 12.38
CA THR A 32 8.54 5.43 12.81
C THR A 32 7.55 4.87 11.79
N SER A 33 7.48 3.56 11.67
CA SER A 33 6.64 2.86 10.68
C SER A 33 5.12 3.02 10.90
N VAL A 34 4.69 3.63 12.00
CA VAL A 34 3.28 3.87 12.34
C VAL A 34 2.74 5.11 11.60
N VAL A 35 3.64 5.92 11.07
CA VAL A 35 3.41 7.18 10.37
C VAL A 35 2.73 6.97 8.99
N HIS A 36 2.86 5.79 8.40
CA HIS A 36 2.75 5.55 6.96
C HIS A 36 1.35 5.59 6.31
N THR A 37 0.26 5.36 7.04
CA THR A 37 -1.10 5.25 6.42
C THR A 37 -2.10 6.28 6.93
N LYS A 38 -1.93 6.76 8.18
CA LYS A 38 -2.84 7.74 8.83
C LYS A 38 -2.64 9.19 8.38
N GLN A 39 -1.53 9.48 7.72
CA GLN A 39 -1.06 10.84 7.40
C GLN A 39 -1.95 11.60 6.43
N VAL A 40 -2.54 10.89 5.49
CA VAL A 40 -3.04 11.54 4.28
C VAL A 40 -4.45 12.08 4.44
N GLN A 41 -5.32 11.38 5.17
CA GLN A 41 -6.74 11.71 5.27
C GLN A 41 -7.02 12.99 6.08
N SER A 42 -5.99 13.53 6.73
CA SER A 42 -6.10 14.51 7.82
C SER A 42 -6.03 15.97 7.37
N TRP A 43 -5.93 16.19 6.05
CA TRP A 43 -5.72 17.46 5.36
C TRP A 43 -6.62 18.63 5.83
N ILE A 44 -7.85 18.35 6.25
CA ILE A 44 -8.87 19.38 6.57
C ILE A 44 -8.69 19.96 7.98
N THR A 45 -8.26 19.17 8.97
CA THR A 45 -8.32 19.59 10.39
C THR A 45 -7.23 20.61 10.74
N LEU A 46 -6.04 20.54 10.13
CA LEU A 46 -4.94 21.48 10.42
C LEU A 46 -5.20 22.87 9.83
N ASN A 47 -5.70 22.95 8.60
CA ASN A 47 -5.94 24.23 7.94
C ASN A 47 -6.91 25.08 8.76
N THR A 48 -8.03 24.51 9.23
CA THR A 48 -9.04 25.26 9.96
C THR A 48 -8.67 25.56 11.42
N GLU A 49 -8.07 24.61 12.14
CA GLU A 49 -7.89 24.74 13.60
C GLU A 49 -6.49 25.23 14.04
N CYS A 50 -5.46 25.11 13.20
CA CYS A 50 -4.07 25.35 13.61
C CYS A 50 -3.30 26.31 12.71
N VAL A 51 -3.38 26.16 11.38
CA VAL A 51 -2.54 26.93 10.44
C VAL A 51 -3.18 28.27 10.06
N THR A 52 -4.52 28.34 9.92
CA THR A 52 -5.20 29.62 9.62
C THR A 52 -4.98 30.66 10.74
N PRO A 53 -5.17 30.34 12.04
CA PRO A 53 -4.89 31.28 13.12
C PRO A 53 -3.42 31.73 13.22
N LEU A 54 -2.47 30.90 12.78
CA LEU A 54 -1.04 31.24 12.72
C LEU A 54 -0.68 32.13 11.54
N ARG A 55 -1.28 31.89 10.37
CA ARG A 55 -1.07 32.70 9.16
C ARG A 55 -1.69 34.10 9.30
N GLU A 56 -2.74 34.21 10.12
CA GLU A 56 -3.40 35.46 10.47
C GLU A 56 -2.76 36.18 11.67
N SER A 57 -1.78 35.56 12.34
CA SER A 57 -0.97 36.18 13.41
C SER A 57 -0.05 37.27 12.84
N HIS A 58 0.04 38.41 13.52
CA HIS A 58 0.98 39.48 13.20
C HIS A 58 2.47 39.06 13.35
N ASP A 59 2.75 37.99 14.10
CA ASP A 59 4.09 37.40 14.22
C ASP A 59 3.98 35.85 14.27
N PRO A 60 4.07 35.17 13.12
CA PRO A 60 3.97 33.71 13.05
C PRO A 60 5.10 33.02 13.80
N PHE A 61 6.30 33.61 13.86
CA PHE A 61 7.47 33.02 14.52
C PHE A 61 7.31 33.02 16.03
N LYS A 62 6.79 34.11 16.62
CA LYS A 62 6.49 34.16 18.05
C LYS A 62 5.33 33.25 18.45
N ALA A 63 4.34 33.07 17.57
CA ALA A 63 3.20 32.19 17.82
C ALA A 63 3.57 30.69 17.90
N VAL A 64 4.66 30.26 17.24
CA VAL A 64 5.21 28.89 17.36
C VAL A 64 5.73 28.60 18.77
N TYR A 65 6.09 29.64 19.53
CA TYR A 65 6.57 29.54 20.90
C TYR A 65 5.47 29.68 21.96
N ASP A 66 4.21 29.92 21.58
CA ASP A 66 3.08 29.93 22.52
C ASP A 66 2.80 28.52 23.07
N ALA A 67 2.68 28.39 24.39
CA ALA A 67 2.47 27.11 25.07
C ALA A 67 1.15 26.43 24.66
N LYS A 68 0.09 27.20 24.41
CA LYS A 68 -1.21 26.65 23.94
C LYS A 68 -1.07 26.14 22.51
N PHE A 69 -0.41 26.92 21.65
CA PHE A 69 -0.07 26.47 20.30
C PHE A 69 0.78 25.20 20.31
N GLN A 70 1.90 25.16 21.06
CA GLN A 70 2.77 23.98 21.14
C GLN A 70 2.02 22.74 21.61
N LYS A 71 1.16 22.86 22.62
CA LYS A 71 0.35 21.73 23.12
C LYS A 71 -0.60 21.19 22.03
N ASN A 72 -1.27 22.07 21.30
CA ASN A 72 -2.17 21.69 20.21
C ASN A 72 -1.39 21.16 19.00
N ALA A 73 -0.34 21.85 18.58
CA ALA A 73 0.55 21.45 17.50
C ALA A 73 1.14 20.06 17.77
N VAL A 74 1.69 19.79 18.95
CA VAL A 74 2.20 18.45 19.30
C VAL A 74 1.09 17.40 19.29
N LYS A 75 -0.10 17.69 19.83
CA LYS A 75 -1.25 16.77 19.80
C LYS A 75 -1.65 16.43 18.36
N TYR A 76 -1.83 17.43 17.52
CA TYR A 76 -2.26 17.23 16.13
C TYR A 76 -1.15 16.64 15.27
N CYS A 77 0.10 17.08 15.43
CA CYS A 77 1.25 16.51 14.73
C CYS A 77 1.51 15.06 15.14
N ARG A 78 1.27 14.66 16.39
CA ARG A 78 1.33 13.22 16.76
C ARG A 78 0.17 12.43 16.17
N LYS A 79 -1.03 13.01 16.13
CA LYS A 79 -2.24 12.34 15.62
C LYS A 79 -2.21 12.14 14.11
N PHE A 80 -1.67 13.12 13.40
CA PHE A 80 -1.75 13.24 11.95
C PHE A 80 -0.37 13.18 11.27
N HIS A 81 0.69 13.06 12.06
CA HIS A 81 2.09 12.95 11.63
C HIS A 81 2.52 14.04 10.63
N TYR A 82 2.22 15.30 10.96
CA TYR A 82 2.66 16.45 10.18
C TYR A 82 4.17 16.65 10.22
N LEU A 83 4.72 17.16 9.13
CA LEU A 83 6.15 17.47 8.99
C LEU A 83 6.38 18.95 9.27
N PRO A 84 7.55 19.36 9.77
CA PRO A 84 7.88 20.78 9.83
C PRO A 84 8.20 21.32 8.43
N ASP A 85 7.74 22.53 8.16
CA ASP A 85 8.16 23.33 7.03
C ASP A 85 9.56 23.92 7.32
N ALA A 86 10.52 23.68 6.44
CA ALA A 86 11.91 24.10 6.66
C ALA A 86 12.12 25.62 6.64
N ASN A 87 11.18 26.38 6.07
CA ASN A 87 11.29 27.83 5.97
C ASN A 87 10.62 28.52 7.16
N THR A 88 9.49 27.99 7.62
CA THR A 88 8.65 28.63 8.63
C THR A 88 8.68 27.93 9.99
N GLY A 89 9.17 26.69 10.07
CA GLY A 89 9.10 25.85 11.26
C GLY A 89 7.68 25.38 11.62
N LEU A 90 6.69 25.74 10.80
CA LEU A 90 5.28 25.41 11.01
C LEU A 90 4.96 23.97 10.59
N PRO A 91 3.97 23.31 11.22
CA PRO A 91 3.45 22.04 10.73
C PRO A 91 2.87 22.17 9.32
N ARG A 92 3.19 21.22 8.45
CA ARG A 92 2.64 21.08 7.10
C ARG A 92 2.33 19.62 6.77
N VAL A 93 1.47 19.45 5.78
CA VAL A 93 1.18 18.15 5.18
C VAL A 93 2.40 17.67 4.39
N MET A 94 2.59 16.37 4.36
CA MET A 94 3.59 15.73 3.51
C MET A 94 3.25 15.96 2.03
N THR A 95 4.27 16.26 1.23
CA THR A 95 4.13 16.34 -0.22
C THR A 95 4.01 14.96 -0.83
N ARG A 96 3.48 14.86 -2.05
CA ARG A 96 3.42 13.60 -2.81
C ARG A 96 4.80 12.92 -2.93
N GLN A 97 5.85 13.69 -3.17
CA GLN A 97 7.22 13.16 -3.34
C GLN A 97 7.77 12.57 -2.05
N GLU A 98 7.54 13.23 -0.92
CA GLU A 98 7.92 12.72 0.40
C GLU A 98 7.15 11.45 0.73
N ALA A 99 5.85 11.39 0.44
CA ALA A 99 5.02 10.20 0.67
C ALA A 99 5.50 9.00 -0.17
N LEU A 100 5.80 9.23 -1.45
CA LEU A 100 6.39 8.20 -2.32
C LEU A 100 7.73 7.70 -1.76
N THR A 101 8.61 8.62 -1.40
CA THR A 101 9.94 8.30 -0.85
C THR A 101 9.82 7.49 0.45
N LEU A 102 8.95 7.94 1.35
CA LEU A 102 8.71 7.30 2.63
C LEU A 102 8.14 5.88 2.48
N MET A 103 7.22 5.69 1.54
CA MET A 103 6.63 4.39 1.25
C MET A 103 7.51 3.50 0.35
N GLY A 104 8.64 4.04 -0.11
CA GLY A 104 9.63 3.34 -0.93
C GLY A 104 9.23 3.22 -2.40
N PHE A 105 8.29 4.02 -2.89
CA PHE A 105 7.95 4.12 -4.31
C PHE A 105 8.96 5.01 -5.06
N PRO A 106 9.13 4.83 -6.38
CA PRO A 106 9.87 5.79 -7.20
C PRO A 106 9.10 7.12 -7.34
N LEU A 107 9.80 8.24 -7.58
CA LEU A 107 9.15 9.56 -7.67
C LEU A 107 8.20 9.67 -8.89
N ASP A 108 8.45 8.89 -9.93
CA ASP A 108 7.64 8.81 -11.16
C ASP A 108 6.57 7.71 -11.11
N HIS A 109 6.27 7.14 -9.92
CA HIS A 109 5.44 5.94 -9.75
C HIS A 109 4.11 5.94 -10.51
N PHE A 110 3.46 7.09 -10.57
CA PHE A 110 2.15 7.20 -11.19
C PHE A 110 2.17 7.26 -12.73
N GLY A 111 3.35 7.30 -13.37
CA GLY A 111 3.51 7.01 -14.80
C GLY A 111 2.67 7.87 -15.75
N GLY A 112 2.31 9.10 -15.38
CA GLY A 112 1.47 9.99 -16.19
C GLY A 112 -0.04 9.90 -15.92
N VAL A 113 -0.49 9.06 -14.97
CA VAL A 113 -1.89 9.08 -14.50
C VAL A 113 -2.16 10.41 -13.78
N GLN A 114 -3.17 11.12 -14.27
CA GLN A 114 -3.63 12.40 -13.74
C GLN A 114 -4.31 12.17 -12.38
N LEU A 115 -3.63 12.55 -11.31
CA LEU A 115 -4.13 12.48 -9.94
C LEU A 115 -3.93 13.84 -9.29
N SER A 116 -4.96 14.33 -8.59
CA SER A 116 -4.76 15.42 -7.64
C SER A 116 -3.79 14.97 -6.54
N ASP A 117 -3.11 15.93 -5.89
CA ASP A 117 -2.22 15.60 -4.77
C ASP A 117 -2.96 14.86 -3.65
N ARG A 118 -4.23 15.21 -3.43
CA ARG A 118 -5.11 14.50 -2.50
C ARG A 118 -5.23 13.01 -2.87
N GLN A 119 -5.66 12.70 -4.10
CA GLN A 119 -5.84 11.32 -4.55
C GLN A 119 -4.52 10.54 -4.53
N ALA A 120 -3.43 11.17 -4.99
CA ALA A 120 -2.13 10.54 -5.00
C ALA A 120 -1.69 10.15 -3.59
N LEU A 121 -1.83 11.07 -2.63
CA LEU A 121 -1.57 10.77 -1.25
C LEU A 121 -2.50 9.64 -0.76
N GLU A 122 -3.81 9.69 -1.06
CA GLU A 122 -4.79 8.72 -0.54
C GLU A 122 -4.40 7.31 -0.97
N HIS A 123 -4.08 7.15 -2.25
CA HIS A 123 -3.60 5.90 -2.83
C HIS A 123 -2.27 5.42 -2.26
N ILE A 124 -1.34 6.34 -1.95
CA ILE A 124 -0.07 6.00 -1.28
C ILE A 124 -0.32 5.51 0.15
N GLY A 125 -1.18 6.19 0.90
CA GLY A 125 -1.50 5.86 2.29
C GLY A 125 -2.22 4.53 2.45
N GLU A 126 -2.94 4.07 1.44
CA GLU A 126 -3.60 2.76 1.41
C GLU A 126 -2.69 1.62 0.91
N SER A 127 -1.46 1.94 0.51
CA SER A 127 -0.55 0.97 -0.08
C SER A 127 0.34 0.27 0.92
N PHE A 128 0.91 -0.87 0.50
CA PHE A 128 1.98 -1.50 1.24
C PHE A 128 3.24 -0.63 1.32
N LEU A 129 3.95 -0.76 2.44
CA LEU A 129 5.32 -0.27 2.55
C LEU A 129 6.25 -1.18 1.72
N VAL A 130 6.73 -0.67 0.58
CA VAL A 130 7.48 -1.47 -0.41
C VAL A 130 8.66 -2.23 0.19
N PRO A 131 9.52 -1.64 1.06
CA PRO A 131 10.63 -2.36 1.68
C PRO A 131 10.21 -3.58 2.53
N GLN A 132 9.08 -3.49 3.24
CA GLN A 132 8.59 -4.60 4.07
C GLN A 132 8.12 -5.76 3.20
N VAL A 133 7.31 -5.48 2.18
CA VAL A 133 6.86 -6.51 1.24
C VAL A 133 8.04 -7.08 0.45
N THR A 134 9.03 -6.25 0.09
CA THR A 134 10.28 -6.73 -0.55
C THR A 134 10.98 -7.76 0.32
N HIS A 135 11.08 -7.51 1.63
CA HIS A 135 11.70 -8.46 2.56
C HIS A 135 10.96 -9.81 2.59
N ILE A 136 9.62 -9.78 2.60
CA ILE A 136 8.79 -11.00 2.54
C ILE A 136 9.01 -11.72 1.19
N CYS A 137 8.97 -11.00 0.08
CA CYS A 137 9.16 -11.56 -1.27
C CYS A 137 10.55 -12.17 -1.49
N LYS A 138 11.58 -11.79 -0.72
CA LYS A 138 12.88 -12.49 -0.76
C LYS A 138 12.76 -13.97 -0.40
N GLY A 139 11.75 -14.37 0.37
CA GLY A 139 11.46 -15.79 0.60
C GLY A 139 11.20 -16.56 -0.70
N ILE A 140 10.46 -15.97 -1.64
CA ILE A 140 10.22 -16.55 -2.97
C ILE A 140 11.54 -16.72 -3.72
N ARG A 141 12.38 -15.68 -3.70
CA ARG A 141 13.69 -15.74 -4.33
C ARG A 141 14.58 -16.84 -3.73
N ASN A 142 14.56 -16.98 -2.41
CA ASN A 142 15.32 -18.03 -1.73
C ASN A 142 14.83 -19.43 -2.13
N MET A 143 13.52 -19.65 -2.23
CA MET A 143 12.95 -20.91 -2.72
C MET A 143 13.32 -21.17 -4.18
N GLN A 144 13.34 -20.13 -5.02
CA GLN A 144 13.85 -20.25 -6.39
C GLN A 144 15.32 -20.68 -6.38
N ASP A 145 16.17 -20.06 -5.56
CA ASP A 145 17.59 -20.41 -5.49
C ASP A 145 17.82 -21.86 -4.99
N ALA A 146 16.96 -22.35 -4.08
CA ALA A 146 16.94 -23.74 -3.63
C ALA A 146 16.33 -24.74 -4.64
N ASN A 147 15.82 -24.27 -5.79
CA ASN A 147 15.03 -25.04 -6.76
C ASN A 147 13.75 -25.68 -6.17
N GLU A 148 13.22 -25.11 -5.10
CA GLU A 148 11.95 -25.51 -4.48
C GLU A 148 10.74 -24.81 -5.11
N PHE A 149 10.99 -23.75 -5.89
CA PHE A 149 9.98 -22.93 -6.56
C PHE A 149 10.40 -22.62 -7.99
N ALA A 150 9.44 -22.59 -8.90
CA ALA A 150 9.70 -22.42 -10.32
C ALA A 150 10.47 -21.12 -10.62
N LYS A 151 11.58 -21.24 -11.37
CA LYS A 151 12.35 -20.09 -11.89
C LYS A 151 11.76 -19.50 -13.17
N LYS A 152 10.86 -20.25 -13.81
CA LYS A 152 10.14 -19.90 -15.03
C LYS A 152 8.66 -20.14 -14.78
N ASN A 153 7.80 -19.33 -15.38
CA ASN A 153 6.34 -19.46 -15.27
C ASN A 153 5.78 -19.25 -13.86
N VAL A 154 6.09 -18.10 -13.27
CA VAL A 154 5.49 -17.64 -12.01
C VAL A 154 4.26 -16.79 -12.34
N VAL A 155 3.12 -17.20 -11.82
CA VAL A 155 1.86 -16.48 -11.94
C VAL A 155 1.61 -15.72 -10.64
N VAL A 156 1.34 -14.42 -10.73
CA VAL A 156 1.03 -13.59 -9.56
C VAL A 156 -0.47 -13.31 -9.51
N VAL A 157 -1.13 -13.63 -8.40
CA VAL A 157 -2.49 -13.20 -8.11
C VAL A 157 -2.41 -12.07 -7.10
N SER A 158 -2.64 -10.85 -7.56
CA SER A 158 -2.59 -9.63 -6.75
C SER A 158 -4.00 -9.21 -6.35
N LEU A 159 -4.35 -9.39 -5.07
CA LEU A 159 -5.65 -9.06 -4.51
C LEU A 159 -5.54 -7.75 -3.72
N PHE A 160 -6.37 -6.76 -4.05
CA PHE A 160 -6.29 -5.43 -3.45
C PHE A 160 -4.90 -4.80 -3.67
N GLY A 161 -4.37 -4.93 -4.89
CA GLY A 161 -3.00 -4.53 -5.22
C GLY A 161 -2.75 -3.02 -5.14
N GLY A 162 -3.79 -2.19 -5.04
CA GLY A 162 -3.69 -0.74 -4.90
C GLY A 162 -2.94 -0.11 -6.07
N ILE A 163 -1.87 0.63 -5.79
CA ILE A 163 -0.98 1.20 -6.81
C ILE A 163 0.23 0.30 -7.10
N ALA A 164 0.08 -1.03 -7.02
CA ALA A 164 1.10 -2.03 -7.38
C ALA A 164 2.42 -1.96 -6.59
N ALA A 165 2.33 -1.81 -5.26
CA ALA A 165 3.49 -1.89 -4.36
C ALA A 165 4.15 -3.28 -4.38
N ASP A 166 3.34 -4.32 -4.57
CA ASP A 166 3.73 -5.72 -4.71
C ASP A 166 4.61 -5.95 -5.95
N ALA A 167 4.29 -5.34 -7.10
CA ALA A 167 5.11 -5.43 -8.31
C ALA A 167 6.53 -4.91 -8.08
N LEU A 168 6.64 -3.74 -7.42
CA LEU A 168 7.93 -3.17 -7.05
C LEU A 168 8.68 -4.05 -6.05
N ALA A 169 7.96 -4.62 -5.09
CA ALA A 169 8.55 -5.50 -4.08
C ALA A 169 9.10 -6.79 -4.70
N LEU A 170 8.35 -7.44 -5.58
CA LEU A 170 8.79 -8.62 -6.34
C LEU A 170 10.01 -8.30 -7.19
N LYS A 171 9.99 -7.15 -7.89
CA LYS A 171 11.11 -6.70 -8.72
C LYS A 171 12.36 -6.49 -7.88
N ARG A 172 12.24 -5.81 -6.73
CA ARG A 172 13.36 -5.52 -5.81
C ARG A 172 13.85 -6.76 -5.07
N ALA A 173 12.98 -7.73 -4.82
CA ALA A 173 13.35 -9.03 -4.25
C ALA A 173 14.09 -9.92 -5.26
N GLY A 174 14.05 -9.58 -6.55
CA GLY A 174 14.71 -10.33 -7.60
C GLY A 174 13.94 -11.59 -8.02
N VAL A 175 12.64 -11.65 -7.77
CA VAL A 175 11.80 -12.78 -8.21
C VAL A 175 11.84 -12.86 -9.73
N LEU A 176 12.17 -14.04 -10.25
CA LEU A 176 12.31 -14.27 -11.68
C LEU A 176 11.12 -15.03 -12.25
N GLY A 177 11.00 -14.99 -13.57
CA GLY A 177 10.09 -15.84 -14.32
C GLY A 177 8.63 -15.47 -14.18
N ILE A 178 8.29 -14.26 -13.73
CA ILE A 178 6.91 -13.79 -13.70
C ILE A 178 6.42 -13.65 -15.14
N THR A 179 5.43 -14.46 -15.51
CA THR A 179 4.87 -14.55 -16.86
C THR A 179 3.46 -13.98 -16.96
N ARG A 180 2.74 -13.93 -15.83
CA ARG A 180 1.35 -13.50 -15.79
C ARG A 180 1.02 -12.87 -14.44
N VAL A 181 0.23 -11.81 -14.46
CA VAL A 181 -0.38 -11.23 -13.27
C VAL A 181 -1.89 -11.11 -13.44
N VAL A 182 -2.62 -11.78 -12.56
CA VAL A 182 -4.07 -11.61 -12.38
C VAL A 182 -4.27 -10.56 -11.29
N TYR A 183 -4.81 -9.41 -11.66
CA TYR A 183 -4.81 -8.21 -10.83
C TYR A 183 -6.23 -7.79 -10.45
N CYS A 184 -6.54 -7.76 -9.16
CA CYS A 184 -7.84 -7.32 -8.67
C CYS A 184 -7.74 -6.05 -7.83
N GLU A 185 -8.41 -5.00 -8.31
CA GLU A 185 -8.50 -3.70 -7.64
C GLU A 185 -9.78 -3.00 -8.07
N LYS A 186 -10.50 -2.44 -7.11
CA LYS A 186 -11.80 -1.78 -7.30
C LYS A 186 -11.64 -0.41 -7.99
N ASP A 187 -10.62 0.35 -7.60
CA ASP A 187 -10.39 1.71 -8.10
C ASP A 187 -9.75 1.69 -9.50
N ARG A 188 -10.43 2.31 -10.46
CA ARG A 188 -9.98 2.37 -11.86
C ARG A 188 -8.64 3.10 -12.02
N LEU A 189 -8.40 4.18 -11.29
CA LEU A 189 -7.15 4.94 -11.37
C LEU A 189 -6.00 4.11 -10.81
N LYS A 190 -6.23 3.40 -9.71
CA LYS A 190 -5.26 2.44 -9.16
C LYS A 190 -4.94 1.32 -10.15
N ARG A 191 -5.94 0.76 -10.85
CA ARG A 191 -5.72 -0.21 -11.95
C ARG A 191 -4.87 0.36 -13.08
N GLN A 192 -5.08 1.61 -13.48
CA GLN A 192 -4.28 2.26 -14.51
C GLN A 192 -2.81 2.41 -14.08
N VAL A 193 -2.58 2.88 -12.85
CA VAL A 193 -1.22 2.97 -12.27
C VAL A 193 -0.58 1.59 -12.24
N ALA A 194 -1.29 0.58 -11.72
CA ALA A 194 -0.80 -0.78 -11.62
C ALA A 194 -0.39 -1.36 -12.99
N LYS A 195 -1.23 -1.18 -14.02
CA LYS A 195 -0.92 -1.61 -15.39
C LYS A 195 0.39 -1.02 -15.90
N LEU A 196 0.64 0.26 -15.65
CA LEU A 196 1.87 0.93 -16.06
C LEU A 196 3.08 0.41 -15.28
N VAL A 197 2.94 0.23 -13.96
CA VAL A 197 4.01 -0.28 -13.09
C VAL A 197 4.39 -1.72 -13.47
N TRP A 198 3.40 -2.60 -13.63
CA TRP A 198 3.63 -3.98 -14.04
C TRP A 198 4.32 -4.07 -15.40
N LYS A 199 3.82 -3.33 -16.40
CA LYS A 199 4.44 -3.28 -17.73
C LYS A 199 5.87 -2.73 -17.69
N LYS A 200 6.16 -1.73 -16.83
CA LYS A 200 7.50 -1.15 -16.68
C LYS A 200 8.50 -2.16 -16.11
N HIS A 201 8.10 -2.97 -15.13
CA HIS A 201 9.03 -3.83 -14.39
C HIS A 201 9.08 -5.29 -14.88
N PHE A 202 8.00 -5.73 -15.53
CA PHE A 202 7.79 -7.07 -16.08
C PHE A 202 7.18 -6.98 -17.49
N PRO A 203 7.93 -6.48 -18.48
CA PRO A 203 7.40 -6.20 -19.83
C PRO A 203 6.92 -7.43 -20.57
N GLU A 204 7.49 -8.60 -20.28
CA GLU A 204 7.12 -9.88 -20.89
C GLU A 204 5.92 -10.55 -20.20
N ALA A 205 5.50 -10.04 -19.04
CA ALA A 205 4.38 -10.62 -18.31
C ALA A 205 3.04 -10.11 -18.86
N SER A 206 2.05 -10.99 -19.01
CA SER A 206 0.68 -10.56 -19.27
C SER A 206 0.10 -9.87 -18.03
N PHE A 207 -0.55 -8.71 -18.22
CA PHE A 207 -1.29 -8.02 -17.16
C PHE A 207 -2.78 -8.18 -17.40
N GLU A 208 -3.44 -8.90 -16.50
CA GLU A 208 -4.84 -9.29 -16.62
C GLU A 208 -5.63 -8.68 -15.46
N PRO A 209 -6.18 -7.47 -15.64
CA PRO A 209 -7.04 -6.88 -14.63
C PRO A 209 -8.35 -7.65 -14.58
N PHE A 210 -8.80 -7.98 -13.37
CA PHE A 210 -10.17 -8.43 -13.18
C PHE A 210 -11.10 -7.24 -13.28
N GLU A 211 -11.91 -7.20 -14.34
CA GLU A 211 -12.88 -6.14 -14.61
C GLU A 211 -14.33 -6.58 -14.37
N GLY A 212 -14.55 -7.79 -13.84
CA GLY A 212 -15.87 -8.34 -13.57
C GLY A 212 -16.72 -8.58 -14.81
N ASN A 213 -18.04 -8.68 -14.62
CA ASN A 213 -18.98 -8.77 -15.74
C ASN A 213 -19.38 -7.35 -16.22
N ASN A 214 -19.70 -7.21 -17.51
CA ASN A 214 -20.11 -5.93 -18.11
C ASN A 214 -21.49 -5.41 -17.65
N THR A 215 -22.16 -6.08 -16.70
CA THR A 215 -23.47 -5.67 -16.17
C THR A 215 -23.38 -4.90 -14.86
N LEU A 216 -22.22 -4.94 -14.20
CA LEU A 216 -21.95 -4.19 -12.97
C LEU A 216 -21.30 -2.84 -13.30
N LYS A 217 -21.40 -1.86 -12.39
CA LYS A 217 -20.62 -0.63 -12.51
C LYS A 217 -19.11 -0.98 -12.56
N PRO A 218 -18.26 -0.27 -13.31
CA PRO A 218 -16.83 -0.58 -13.45
C PRO A 218 -16.05 -0.71 -12.12
N ASP A 219 -16.55 -0.05 -11.09
CA ASP A 219 -16.08 0.00 -9.71
C ASP A 219 -16.71 -1.10 -8.84
N GLU A 220 -17.81 -1.73 -9.22
CA GLU A 220 -18.31 -2.96 -8.57
C GLU A 220 -17.74 -4.20 -9.23
N ALA A 221 -17.55 -4.16 -10.54
CA ALA A 221 -17.09 -5.27 -11.36
C ALA A 221 -15.65 -5.72 -11.00
N GLY A 222 -14.76 -4.78 -10.66
CA GLY A 222 -13.40 -5.07 -10.18
C GLY A 222 -13.29 -5.58 -8.73
N SER A 223 -14.40 -5.93 -8.08
CA SER A 223 -14.41 -6.46 -6.71
C SER A 223 -14.16 -7.96 -6.66
N ILE A 224 -13.33 -8.41 -5.71
CA ILE A 224 -13.08 -9.85 -5.49
C ILE A 224 -14.33 -10.64 -5.12
N LEU A 225 -15.39 -9.97 -4.63
CA LEU A 225 -16.67 -10.60 -4.31
C LEU A 225 -17.36 -11.15 -5.56
N ASN A 226 -17.05 -10.59 -6.73
CA ASN A 226 -17.65 -10.95 -8.00
C ASN A 226 -16.79 -11.90 -8.83
N MET A 227 -15.63 -12.33 -8.30
CA MET A 227 -14.82 -13.37 -8.94
C MET A 227 -15.41 -14.76 -8.63
N PRO A 228 -15.76 -15.59 -9.63
CA PRO A 228 -16.04 -17.00 -9.45
C PRO A 228 -14.83 -17.77 -8.87
N ASN A 229 -15.06 -18.88 -8.19
CA ASN A 229 -13.98 -19.76 -7.71
C ASN A 229 -13.32 -20.51 -8.87
N GLU A 230 -14.10 -20.82 -9.89
CA GLU A 230 -13.75 -21.56 -11.09
C GLU A 230 -12.57 -20.89 -11.82
N ILE A 231 -12.52 -19.54 -11.84
CA ILE A 231 -11.40 -18.79 -12.42
C ILE A 231 -10.08 -19.15 -11.74
N PHE A 232 -10.08 -19.34 -10.42
CA PHE A 232 -8.88 -19.68 -9.67
C PHE A 232 -8.52 -21.15 -9.79
N GLU A 233 -9.50 -22.03 -9.93
CA GLU A 233 -9.29 -23.46 -10.20
C GLU A 233 -8.65 -23.64 -11.58
N ASP A 234 -9.19 -22.96 -12.61
CA ASP A 234 -8.64 -22.94 -13.96
C ASP A 234 -7.21 -22.38 -13.98
N LEU A 235 -6.96 -21.30 -13.23
CA LEU A 235 -5.62 -20.73 -13.08
C LEU A 235 -4.64 -21.74 -12.46
N VAL A 236 -5.07 -22.48 -11.44
CA VAL A 236 -4.25 -23.54 -10.81
C VAL A 236 -3.98 -24.67 -11.81
N ASN A 237 -5.00 -25.11 -12.55
CA ASN A 237 -4.86 -26.16 -13.58
C ASN A 237 -3.85 -25.77 -14.65
N GLU A 238 -4.01 -24.58 -15.22
CA GLU A 238 -3.14 -24.05 -16.28
C GLU A 238 -1.70 -23.87 -15.78
N THR A 239 -1.54 -23.30 -14.59
CA THR A 239 -0.21 -23.02 -14.04
C THR A 239 0.54 -24.31 -13.69
N HIS A 240 -0.13 -25.26 -13.02
CA HIS A 240 0.47 -26.54 -12.63
C HIS A 240 0.80 -27.40 -13.86
N GLY A 241 -0.10 -27.47 -14.85
CA GLY A 241 0.13 -28.20 -16.09
C GLY A 241 1.34 -27.70 -16.89
N ASN A 242 1.66 -26.41 -16.76
CA ASN A 242 2.82 -25.76 -17.37
C ASN A 242 4.07 -25.75 -16.47
N GLY A 243 4.08 -26.51 -15.37
CA GLY A 243 5.21 -26.60 -14.43
C GLY A 243 5.53 -25.27 -13.73
N GLY A 244 4.54 -24.39 -13.59
CA GLY A 244 4.66 -23.09 -12.95
C GLY A 244 4.21 -23.10 -11.50
N ASP A 245 4.40 -21.95 -10.84
CA ASP A 245 3.91 -21.72 -9.48
C ASP A 245 3.11 -20.43 -9.38
N ILE A 246 2.17 -20.43 -8.42
CA ILE A 246 1.32 -19.28 -8.13
C ILE A 246 1.79 -18.59 -6.85
N VAL A 247 1.94 -17.28 -6.90
CA VAL A 247 2.14 -16.40 -5.75
C VAL A 247 0.87 -15.57 -5.55
N VAL A 248 0.22 -15.71 -4.40
CA VAL A 248 -0.91 -14.85 -4.02
C VAL A 248 -0.40 -13.75 -3.09
N ILE A 249 -0.62 -12.49 -3.45
CA ILE A 249 -0.29 -11.31 -2.62
C ILE A 249 -1.58 -10.52 -2.40
N GLY A 250 -1.91 -10.25 -1.14
CA GLY A 250 -3.20 -9.66 -0.76
C GLY A 250 -3.06 -8.56 0.29
N GLY A 251 -3.59 -7.38 0.00
CA GLY A 251 -3.70 -6.26 0.96
C GLY A 251 -4.92 -6.40 1.87
N SER A 252 -4.91 -5.74 3.03
CA SER A 252 -6.15 -5.60 3.80
C SER A 252 -7.09 -4.65 3.05
N PRO A 253 -8.32 -5.07 2.71
CA PRO A 253 -9.28 -4.23 2.01
C PRO A 253 -9.99 -3.21 2.91
N CYS A 254 -9.76 -3.27 4.23
CA CYS A 254 -10.49 -2.48 5.20
C CYS A 254 -9.96 -1.05 5.28
N THR A 255 -10.77 -0.10 4.82
CA THR A 255 -10.49 1.34 4.95
C THR A 255 -10.50 1.79 6.42
N GLU A 256 -11.16 1.04 7.30
CA GLU A 256 -11.36 1.39 8.71
C GLU A 256 -10.17 1.12 9.63
N VAL A 257 -9.20 0.29 9.21
CA VAL A 257 -7.98 0.05 10.00
C VAL A 257 -6.96 1.19 9.80
N SER A 258 -7.06 1.89 8.68
CA SER A 258 -6.37 3.14 8.32
C SER A 258 -7.14 4.41 8.69
N SER A 259 -8.44 4.31 8.98
CA SER A 259 -9.27 5.47 9.30
C SER A 259 -9.21 5.87 10.77
N PHE A 260 -9.58 7.11 11.02
CA PHE A 260 -9.47 7.90 12.24
C PHE A 260 -10.27 7.37 13.47
N ASN A 261 -10.86 6.17 13.39
CA ASN A 261 -11.86 5.66 14.33
C ASN A 261 -11.36 4.69 15.41
N ARG A 262 -10.04 4.52 15.61
CA ARG A 262 -9.56 3.73 16.77
C ARG A 262 -9.90 4.31 18.15
N THR A 263 -10.39 5.55 18.23
CA THR A 263 -10.92 6.14 19.48
C THR A 263 -12.42 6.03 19.63
N ALA A 264 -13.15 5.49 18.64
CA ALA A 264 -14.52 5.03 18.86
C ALA A 264 -14.48 3.64 19.53
N SER A 265 -13.86 3.57 20.71
CA SER A 265 -14.33 2.63 21.71
C SER A 265 -15.81 3.00 21.94
N ALA A 266 -16.72 2.08 21.66
CA ALA A 266 -18.16 2.20 21.86
C ALA A 266 -19.00 2.93 20.78
N SER A 267 -18.89 2.53 19.51
CA SER A 267 -20.11 2.35 18.71
C SER A 267 -20.16 0.92 18.19
N SER A 268 -21.02 0.13 18.80
CA SER A 268 -21.34 -1.27 18.50
C SER A 268 -21.95 -1.49 17.10
N HIS A 269 -21.70 -0.60 16.13
CA HIS A 269 -22.32 -0.55 14.80
C HIS A 269 -21.34 -0.24 13.64
N SER A 270 -20.03 -0.19 13.85
CA SER A 270 -19.04 0.14 12.79
C SER A 270 -18.14 -1.04 12.38
N PHE A 271 -18.75 -2.21 12.16
CA PHE A 271 -18.26 -3.13 11.15
C PHE A 271 -19.34 -3.08 10.06
N GLU A 272 -19.17 -2.22 9.06
CA GLU A 272 -20.04 -2.34 7.89
C GLU A 272 -19.83 -3.76 7.33
N ARG A 273 -20.92 -4.53 7.26
CA ARG A 273 -20.92 -5.98 6.95
C ARG A 273 -20.20 -6.37 5.65
N GLY A 274 -19.83 -5.39 4.80
CA GLY A 274 -19.11 -5.58 3.55
C GLY A 274 -17.59 -5.69 3.67
N GLU A 275 -16.94 -4.98 4.59
CA GLU A 275 -15.46 -5.00 4.68
C GLU A 275 -14.92 -6.32 5.29
N SER A 276 -15.65 -6.91 6.24
CA SER A 276 -15.38 -8.27 6.73
C SER A 276 -15.52 -9.31 5.60
N ALA A 277 -16.50 -9.15 4.71
CA ALA A 277 -16.75 -10.07 3.61
C ALA A 277 -15.57 -10.13 2.62
N LEU A 278 -14.88 -9.02 2.39
CA LEU A 278 -13.69 -8.98 1.53
C LEU A 278 -12.52 -9.77 2.11
N PHE A 279 -12.28 -9.67 3.43
CA PHE A 279 -11.26 -10.50 4.08
C PHE A 279 -11.60 -11.99 4.00
N TYR A 280 -12.86 -12.37 4.29
CA TYR A 280 -13.29 -13.77 4.17
C TYR A 280 -13.24 -14.28 2.73
N ARG A 281 -13.55 -13.44 1.75
CA ARG A 281 -13.46 -13.81 0.34
C ARG A 281 -12.01 -14.07 -0.08
N MET A 282 -11.06 -13.23 0.34
CA MET A 282 -9.63 -13.48 0.11
C MET A 282 -9.19 -14.83 0.71
N ALA A 283 -9.57 -15.10 1.96
CA ALA A 283 -9.27 -16.37 2.61
C ALA A 283 -9.92 -17.56 1.87
N SER A 284 -11.15 -17.40 1.38
CA SER A 284 -11.83 -18.41 0.58
C SER A 284 -11.08 -18.70 -0.72
N ILE A 285 -10.63 -17.68 -1.44
CA ILE A 285 -9.87 -17.83 -2.69
C ILE A 285 -8.58 -18.61 -2.42
N ILE A 286 -7.81 -18.21 -1.40
CA ILE A 286 -6.58 -18.90 -1.02
C ILE A 286 -6.86 -20.37 -0.67
N LYS A 287 -7.93 -20.63 0.08
CA LYS A 287 -8.35 -21.99 0.44
C LYS A 287 -8.71 -22.82 -0.80
N THR A 288 -9.53 -22.28 -1.70
CA THR A 288 -9.90 -22.95 -2.96
C THR A 288 -8.66 -23.34 -3.76
N MET A 289 -7.74 -22.40 -3.99
CA MET A 289 -6.52 -22.66 -4.76
C MET A 289 -5.62 -23.70 -4.09
N SER A 290 -5.46 -23.61 -2.78
CA SER A 290 -4.62 -24.53 -2.01
C SER A 290 -5.19 -25.96 -1.99
N SER A 291 -6.50 -26.08 -1.79
CA SER A 291 -7.22 -27.36 -1.84
C SER A 291 -7.12 -27.99 -3.23
N HIS A 292 -7.39 -27.21 -4.28
CA HIS A 292 -7.36 -27.70 -5.65
C HIS A 292 -5.96 -28.17 -6.07
N LYS A 293 -4.90 -27.39 -5.75
CA LYS A 293 -3.51 -27.80 -6.00
C LYS A 293 -3.17 -29.11 -5.28
N LYS A 294 -3.63 -29.27 -4.04
CA LYS A 294 -3.41 -30.50 -3.26
C LYS A 294 -4.08 -31.71 -3.91
N ASP A 295 -5.32 -31.57 -4.37
CA ASP A 295 -6.06 -32.65 -5.01
C ASP A 295 -5.40 -33.07 -6.34
N MET A 296 -4.88 -32.10 -7.12
CA MET A 296 -4.10 -32.38 -8.32
C MET A 296 -2.84 -33.21 -8.02
N ILE A 297 -2.04 -32.80 -7.02
CA ILE A 297 -0.82 -33.52 -6.64
C ILE A 297 -1.15 -34.97 -6.21
N ILE A 298 -2.23 -35.15 -5.44
CA ILE A 298 -2.67 -36.49 -5.01
C ILE A 298 -3.08 -37.35 -6.22
N ASN A 299 -3.79 -36.77 -7.18
CA ASN A 299 -4.24 -37.49 -8.37
C ASN A 299 -3.07 -37.85 -9.30
N ASP A 300 -2.09 -36.97 -9.47
CA ASP A 300 -0.88 -37.24 -10.24
C ASP A 300 -0.05 -38.36 -9.58
N PHE A 301 0.06 -38.33 -8.25
CA PHE A 301 0.71 -39.42 -7.51
C PHE A 301 0.03 -40.76 -7.75
N LYS A 302 -1.31 -40.82 -7.61
CA LYS A 302 -2.09 -42.04 -7.85
C LYS A 302 -1.92 -42.59 -9.27
N LYS A 303 -1.91 -41.72 -10.28
CA LYS A 303 -1.72 -42.12 -11.69
C LYS A 303 -0.34 -42.70 -11.96
N ASN A 304 0.70 -42.21 -11.27
CA ASN A 304 2.08 -42.66 -11.46
C ASN A 304 2.45 -43.89 -10.62
N THR A 305 1.59 -44.32 -9.68
CA THR A 305 1.79 -45.51 -8.84
C THR A 305 1.06 -46.76 -9.34
N HIS A 306 0.41 -46.70 -10.50
CA HIS A 306 -0.23 -47.82 -11.18
C HIS A 306 0.43 -48.07 -12.54
#